data_AF-D1KD41-F1
#
_entry.id   AF-D1KD41-F1
#
_cell.length_a   1.000
_cell.length_b   1.000
_cell.length_c   1.000
_cell.angle_alpha   90.00
_cell.angle_beta   90.00
_cell.angle_gamma   90.00
#
_symmetry.space_group_name_H-M   'P 1'
#
loop_
_entity.id
_entity.type
_entity.pdbx_description
1 polymer ?
#
loop_
_entity_poly.entity_id
_entity_poly.type
_entity_poly.pdbx_seq_one_letter_code
_entity_poly.pdbx_strand_id
1 'polypeptide(L)'
;MVKNPWDYPYSSVHAHLSGKDDLDIVNPDHLLDLIDDWKLYLSQSQGDKVTDLQKHTRTGRPLGDANFIQTAESMLSRVLTKGKPGPKRKEK
;
A
#
# COMPACT_ATOMS: atom_id res chain seq x y z
N MET A 1 11.17 -7.89 -6.84
CA MET A 1 10.02 -8.06 -5.92
C MET A 1 10.04 -9.52 -5.48
N VAL A 2 9.85 -9.81 -4.19
CA VAL A 2 9.87 -11.20 -3.69
C VAL A 2 8.58 -11.93 -4.08
N LYS A 3 8.62 -13.27 -4.11
CA LYS A 3 7.47 -14.09 -4.53
C LYS A 3 6.42 -14.19 -3.42
N ASN A 4 6.85 -14.42 -2.19
CA ASN A 4 5.95 -14.46 -1.04
C ASN A 4 6.28 -13.35 -0.03
N PRO A 5 5.29 -12.87 0.75
CA PRO A 5 5.53 -11.83 1.76
C PRO A 5 6.59 -12.19 2.82
N TRP A 6 6.70 -13.47 3.18
CA TRP A 6 7.69 -13.99 4.14
C TRP A 6 9.07 -14.26 3.55
N ASP A 7 9.26 -14.05 2.25
CA ASP A 7 10.60 -14.11 1.65
C ASP A 7 11.31 -12.75 1.76
N TYR A 8 10.62 -11.70 2.23
CA TYR A 8 11.20 -10.36 2.36
C TYR A 8 11.95 -10.21 3.69
N PRO A 9 13.29 -10.03 3.70
CA PRO A 9 14.11 -10.11 4.92
C PRO A 9 13.71 -9.14 6.03
N TYR A 10 13.18 -7.97 5.68
CA TYR A 10 12.80 -6.92 6.63
C TYR A 10 11.30 -6.91 6.94
N SER A 11 10.61 -8.01 6.67
CA SER A 11 9.19 -8.15 6.98
C SER A 11 8.99 -8.55 8.45
N SER A 12 8.06 -7.89 9.14
CA SER A 12 7.64 -8.28 10.49
C SER A 12 6.89 -9.62 10.53
N VAL A 13 6.51 -10.16 9.36
CA VAL A 13 5.86 -11.47 9.24
C VAL A 13 6.67 -12.60 9.89
N HIS A 14 8.00 -12.48 9.96
CA HIS A 14 8.82 -13.49 10.62
C HIS A 14 8.47 -13.65 12.10
N ALA A 15 8.22 -12.54 12.81
CA ALA A 15 7.80 -12.58 14.21
C ALA A 15 6.43 -13.25 14.38
N HIS A 16 5.51 -13.03 13.43
CA HIS A 16 4.21 -13.69 13.40
C HIS A 16 4.26 -15.16 12.96
N LEU A 17 5.31 -15.59 12.26
CA LEU A 17 5.50 -16.99 11.88
C LEU A 17 6.26 -17.79 12.94
N SER A 18 7.22 -17.16 13.63
CA SER A 18 8.00 -17.78 14.70
C SER A 18 7.32 -17.72 16.06
N GLY A 19 6.32 -16.84 16.23
CA GLY A 19 5.68 -16.57 17.52
C GLY A 19 6.53 -15.71 18.46
N LYS A 20 7.67 -15.19 17.99
CA LYS A 20 8.62 -14.43 18.80
C LYS A 20 9.30 -13.37 17.95
N ASP A 21 9.30 -12.14 18.44
CA ASP A 21 10.14 -11.08 17.88
C ASP A 21 11.47 -11.01 18.62
N ASP A 22 12.58 -11.29 17.94
CA ASP A 22 13.92 -11.20 18.54
C ASP A 22 14.39 -9.75 18.66
N LEU A 23 13.78 -8.81 17.93
CA LEU A 23 14.13 -7.39 17.96
C LEU A 23 13.26 -6.56 18.91
N ASP A 24 12.20 -7.16 19.49
CA ASP A 24 11.23 -6.51 20.38
C ASP A 24 10.62 -5.22 19.80
N ILE A 25 10.39 -5.21 18.48
CA ILE A 25 9.80 -4.10 17.72
C ILE A 25 8.29 -4.27 17.60
N VAL A 26 7.81 -5.52 17.57
CA VAL A 26 6.42 -5.89 17.35
C VAL A 26 5.97 -6.84 18.44
N ASN A 27 4.80 -6.60 19.03
CA ASN A 27 4.14 -7.58 19.89
C ASN A 27 3.26 -8.52 19.01
N PRO A 28 3.67 -9.78 18.80
CA PRO A 28 2.94 -10.68 17.92
C PRO A 28 1.69 -11.29 18.57
N ASP A 29 1.58 -11.30 19.89
CA ASP A 29 0.57 -12.06 20.66
C ASP A 29 -0.85 -11.75 20.22
N HIS A 30 -1.19 -10.46 20.11
CA HIS A 30 -2.54 -10.02 19.75
C HIS A 30 -3.01 -10.51 18.37
N LEU A 31 -2.08 -10.62 17.41
CA LEU A 31 -2.41 -11.01 16.05
C LEU A 31 -2.31 -12.51 15.83
N LEU A 32 -1.49 -13.21 16.62
CA LEU A 32 -1.45 -14.68 16.67
C LEU A 32 -2.77 -15.25 17.20
N ASP A 33 -3.36 -14.61 18.20
CA ASP A 33 -4.66 -15.01 18.75
C ASP A 33 -5.83 -14.86 17.76
N LEU A 34 -5.69 -13.97 16.77
CA LEU A 34 -6.73 -13.68 15.78
C LEU A 34 -6.61 -14.50 14.50
N ILE A 35 -5.40 -14.96 14.16
CA ILE A 35 -5.09 -15.56 12.86
C ILE A 35 -4.22 -16.79 13.07
N ASP A 36 -4.85 -17.97 12.98
CA ASP A 36 -4.18 -19.26 13.13
C ASP A 36 -3.18 -19.54 11.98
N ASP A 37 -3.57 -19.29 10.73
CA ASP A 37 -2.71 -19.52 9.55
C ASP A 37 -2.37 -18.20 8.85
N TRP A 38 -1.25 -17.63 9.28
CA TRP A 38 -0.69 -16.41 8.70
C TRP A 38 -0.33 -16.52 7.22
N LYS A 39 0.11 -17.70 6.75
CA LYS A 39 0.47 -17.86 5.33
C LYS A 39 -0.79 -17.86 4.47
N LEU A 40 -1.83 -18.55 4.91
CA LEU A 40 -3.13 -18.56 4.24
C LEU A 40 -3.72 -17.15 4.22
N TYR A 41 -3.74 -16.45 5.36
CA TYR A 41 -4.24 -15.09 5.46
C TYR A 41 -3.56 -14.13 4.47
N LEU A 42 -2.23 -14.17 4.39
CA LEU A 42 -1.46 -13.32 3.47
C LEU A 42 -1.66 -13.70 1.99
N SER A 43 -1.88 -14.99 1.71
CA SER A 43 -2.14 -15.44 0.34
C SER A 43 -3.47 -14.91 -0.21
N GLN A 44 -4.45 -14.65 0.67
CA GLN A 44 -5.76 -14.12 0.30
C GLN A 44 -5.72 -12.61 -0.02
N SER A 45 -4.64 -11.89 0.35
CA SER A 45 -4.57 -10.43 0.20
C SER A 45 -4.16 -9.97 -1.22
N GLN A 46 -3.85 -10.88 -2.14
CA GLN A 46 -3.31 -10.55 -3.45
C GLN A 46 -4.45 -10.34 -4.47
N GLY A 47 -4.83 -9.07 -4.68
CA GLY A 47 -5.86 -8.68 -5.66
C GLY A 47 -5.47 -7.45 -6.49
N ASP A 48 -6.40 -7.00 -7.34
CA ASP A 48 -6.24 -5.90 -8.32
C ASP A 48 -5.65 -4.60 -7.74
N LYS A 49 -5.85 -4.37 -6.44
CA LYS A 49 -5.37 -3.20 -5.68
C LYS A 49 -3.85 -2.98 -5.77
N VAL A 50 -3.05 -4.04 -5.93
CA VAL A 50 -1.57 -3.91 -6.03
C VAL A 50 -1.17 -3.20 -7.32
N THR A 51 -1.84 -3.50 -8.43
CA THR A 51 -1.50 -2.91 -9.73
C THR A 51 -1.79 -1.41 -9.75
N ASP A 52 -2.87 -0.99 -9.11
CA ASP A 52 -3.23 0.42 -9.00
C ASP A 52 -2.29 1.16 -8.07
N LEU A 53 -1.92 0.57 -6.92
CA LEU A 53 -0.87 1.13 -6.06
C LEU A 53 0.44 1.37 -6.84
N GLN A 54 0.89 0.39 -7.63
CA GLN A 54 2.10 0.54 -8.44
C GLN A 54 2.01 1.68 -9.47
N LYS A 55 0.87 1.81 -10.18
CA LYS A 55 0.66 2.90 -11.16
C LYS A 55 0.74 4.27 -10.48
N HIS A 56 0.10 4.39 -9.32
CA HIS A 56 0.01 5.64 -8.57
C HIS A 56 1.37 6.01 -7.93
N THR A 57 2.12 5.04 -7.39
CA THR A 57 3.50 5.26 -6.90
C THR A 57 4.45 5.70 -8.02
N ARG A 58 4.34 5.14 -9.23
CA ARG A 58 5.18 5.54 -10.37
C ARG A 58 4.97 6.99 -10.80
N THR A 59 3.73 7.49 -10.70
CA THR A 59 3.41 8.87 -11.09
C THR A 59 3.49 9.86 -9.93
N GLY A 60 3.62 9.37 -8.69
CA GLY A 60 3.54 10.16 -7.47
C GLY A 60 2.14 10.72 -7.18
N ARG A 61 1.11 10.28 -7.90
CA ARG A 61 -0.27 10.74 -7.71
C ARG A 61 -0.98 9.82 -6.71
N PRO A 62 -1.66 10.35 -5.69
CA PRO A 62 -2.31 9.53 -4.68
C PRO A 62 -3.38 8.62 -5.30
N LEU A 63 -3.52 7.41 -4.76
CA LEU A 63 -4.62 6.49 -5.02
C LEU A 63 -5.69 6.73 -3.94
N GLY A 64 -6.92 7.00 -4.34
CA GLY A 64 -8.03 7.21 -3.41
C GLY A 64 -9.27 7.73 -4.11
N ASP A 65 -10.37 7.81 -3.36
CA ASP A 65 -11.66 8.28 -3.86
C ASP A 65 -11.63 9.78 -4.19
N ALA A 66 -12.59 10.23 -5.00
CA ALA A 66 -12.65 11.63 -5.44
C ALA A 66 -12.64 12.64 -4.27
N ASN A 67 -13.35 12.35 -3.18
CA ASN A 67 -13.39 13.20 -1.99
C ASN A 67 -12.02 13.28 -1.30
N PHE A 68 -11.30 12.16 -1.23
CA PHE A 68 -9.95 12.10 -0.65
C PHE A 68 -8.98 12.96 -1.48
N ILE A 69 -9.02 12.81 -2.81
CA ILE A 69 -8.17 13.58 -3.72
C ILE A 69 -8.50 15.08 -3.62
N GLN A 70 -9.77 15.46 -3.64
CA GLN A 70 -10.18 16.87 -3.52
C GLN A 70 -9.71 17.51 -2.21
N THR A 71 -9.80 16.75 -1.10
CA THR A 71 -9.31 17.21 0.20
C THR A 71 -7.81 17.43 0.17
N ALA A 72 -7.05 16.48 -0.38
CA ALA A 72 -5.60 16.60 -0.53
C ALA A 72 -5.18 17.75 -1.46
N GLU A 73 -5.88 17.96 -2.58
CA GLU A 73 -5.64 19.11 -3.48
C GLU A 73 -5.89 20.44 -2.78
N SER A 74 -6.95 20.52 -1.95
CA SER A 74 -7.30 21.72 -1.17
C SER A 74 -6.24 22.02 -0.11
N MET A 75 -5.80 21.02 0.63
CA MET A 75 -4.77 21.18 1.68
C MET A 75 -3.41 21.55 1.11
N LEU A 76 -3.03 20.96 -0.03
CA LEU A 76 -1.70 21.16 -0.63
C LEU A 76 -1.66 22.30 -1.64
N SER A 77 -2.81 22.87 -2.01
CA SER A 77 -2.95 23.86 -3.10
C SER A 77 -2.27 23.40 -4.40
N ARG A 78 -2.36 22.10 -4.72
CA ARG A 78 -1.73 21.44 -5.87
C ARG A 78 -2.73 20.55 -6.58
N VAL A 79 -2.64 20.48 -7.91
CA VAL A 79 -3.46 19.55 -8.71
C VAL A 79 -2.82 18.16 -8.72
N LEU A 80 -3.47 17.21 -8.03
CA LEU A 80 -3.07 15.82 -7.88
C LEU A 80 -3.81 14.90 -8.87
N THR A 81 -4.95 15.34 -9.38
CA THR A 81 -5.72 14.67 -10.42
C THR A 81 -4.99 14.63 -11.77
N LYS A 82 -5.24 13.57 -12.54
CA LYS A 82 -4.67 13.42 -13.89
C LYS A 82 -5.33 14.43 -14.84
N GLY A 83 -4.55 15.37 -15.35
CA GLY A 83 -5.00 16.31 -16.38
C GLY A 83 -5.18 15.66 -17.76
N LYS A 84 -5.78 16.42 -18.69
CA LYS A 84 -5.91 16.00 -20.10
C LYS A 84 -4.51 15.85 -20.73
N PRO A 85 -4.24 14.75 -21.45
CA PRO A 85 -2.98 14.60 -22.18
C PRO A 85 -2.89 15.61 -23.33
N GLY A 86 -1.68 16.05 -23.63
CA GLY A 86 -1.39 16.96 -24.74
C GLY A 86 -1.23 18.43 -24.32
N PRO A 87 -0.78 19.30 -25.25
CA PRO A 87 -0.56 20.71 -24.98
C PRO A 87 -1.86 21.41 -24.58
N LYS A 88 -1.78 22.37 -23.66
CA LYS A 88 -2.92 23.27 -23.39
C LYS A 88 -3.28 23.99 -24.70
N ARG A 89 -4.59 24.00 -25.03
CA ARG A 89 -5.07 24.79 -26.17
C ARG A 89 -4.66 26.25 -25.96
N LYS A 90 -4.06 26.87 -26.98
CA LYS A 90 -3.84 28.31 -26.99
C LYS A 90 -5.22 28.97 -27.16
N GLU A 91 -5.53 29.93 -26.29
CA GLU A 91 -6.67 30.82 -26.50
C GLU A 91 -6.44 31.61 -27.80
N LYS A 92 -7.52 31.82 -28.56
CA LYS A 92 -7.50 32.58 -29.81
C LYS A 92 -7.47 34.07 -29.51
#